data_AF-A0A397G381-F1
#
_entry.id   AF-A0A397G381-F1
#
_cell.length_a   1.000
_cell.length_b   1.000
_cell.length_c   1.000
_cell.angle_alpha   90.00
_cell.angle_beta   90.00
_cell.angle_gamma   90.00
#
_symmetry.space_group_name_H-M   'P 1'
#
loop_
_entity.id
_entity.type
_entity.pdbx_description
1 polymer ?
#
loop_
_entity_poly.entity_id
_entity_poly.type
_entity_poly.pdbx_seq_one_letter_code
_entity_poly.pdbx_strand_id
1 'polypeptide(L)'
;MLFIAPWVDPAKSRVTAMQMAQYVPTRAFAVWHHVPRFFVTQASPVLASSGALVRRMSSRSSSQAAEDRSFLDANWRRVERDYGVPHAEQAELARLALRFMFEENTVGANSEALQCLRKGDGSSWGVCSDYARCVQTLAARERSMGGRVSVRTYFAAKDAMVGSRGQKYFEECWQAPGVEAIDYVSTTVDGTDHDTLVQAVGVWEEIFSSIQ
;
A
#
# COMPACT_ATOMS: atom_id res chain seq x y z
N MET A 1 -3.68 -15.83 -6.60
CA MET A 1 -3.60 -14.36 -6.68
C MET A 1 -3.05 -13.83 -5.38
N LEU A 2 -2.33 -12.70 -5.43
CA LEU A 2 -1.66 -12.10 -4.29
C LEU A 2 -1.95 -10.60 -4.25
N PHE A 3 -2.26 -10.08 -3.07
CA PHE A 3 -2.37 -8.65 -2.79
C PHE A 3 -1.48 -8.27 -1.61
N ILE A 4 -0.76 -7.16 -1.73
CA ILE A 4 0.02 -6.55 -0.64
C ILE A 4 -0.48 -5.13 -0.51
N ALA A 5 -0.95 -4.75 0.69
CA ALA A 5 -1.54 -3.44 0.98
C ALA A 5 -2.57 -3.00 -0.09
N PRO A 6 -3.61 -3.81 -0.39
CA PRO A 6 -4.55 -3.46 -1.45
C PRO A 6 -5.25 -2.14 -1.13
N TRP A 7 -5.15 -1.18 -2.05
CA TRP A 7 -5.85 0.08 -1.92
C TRP A 7 -7.38 -0.14 -1.92
N VAL A 8 -8.09 0.59 -1.06
CA VAL A 8 -9.55 0.58 -0.93
C VAL A 8 -10.08 2.00 -1.03
N ASP A 9 -11.19 2.16 -1.75
CA ASP A 9 -11.83 3.45 -1.94
C ASP A 9 -12.10 4.19 -0.62
N PRO A 10 -11.71 5.47 -0.48
CA PRO A 10 -12.00 6.30 0.70
C PRO A 10 -13.47 6.30 1.12
N ALA A 11 -14.42 6.12 0.19
CA ALA A 11 -15.84 5.99 0.51
C ALA A 11 -16.16 4.71 1.29
N LYS A 12 -15.38 3.63 1.07
CA LYS A 12 -15.52 2.33 1.74
C LYS A 12 -14.61 2.23 2.97
N SER A 13 -13.36 2.69 2.85
CA SER A 13 -12.36 2.65 3.93
C SER A 13 -12.65 3.63 5.05
N ARG A 14 -13.34 4.75 4.75
CA ARG A 14 -13.70 5.80 5.71
C ARG A 14 -12.51 6.40 6.46
N VAL A 15 -11.33 6.38 5.84
CA VAL A 15 -10.16 7.09 6.36
C VAL A 15 -10.36 8.58 6.15
N THR A 16 -10.59 9.32 7.24
CA THR A 16 -10.93 10.76 7.20
C THR A 16 -9.91 11.59 6.42
N ALA A 17 -8.61 11.33 6.63
CA ALA A 17 -7.55 12.07 5.93
C ALA A 17 -7.64 11.88 4.41
N MET A 18 -7.90 10.66 3.94
CA MET A 18 -8.07 10.36 2.52
C MET A 18 -9.34 10.96 1.95
N GLN A 19 -10.46 10.91 2.69
CA GLN A 19 -11.70 11.58 2.27
C GLN A 19 -11.54 13.11 2.17
N MET A 20 -10.84 13.73 3.12
CA MET A 20 -10.53 15.16 3.06
C MET A 20 -9.63 15.49 1.87
N ALA A 21 -8.65 14.64 1.57
CA ALA A 21 -7.77 14.82 0.43
C ALA A 21 -8.50 14.79 -0.92
N GLN A 22 -9.65 14.12 -1.04
CA GLN A 22 -10.46 14.13 -2.26
C GLN A 22 -10.96 15.55 -2.62
N TYR A 23 -11.05 16.47 -1.64
CA TYR A 23 -11.45 17.86 -1.87
C TYR A 23 -10.30 18.75 -2.38
N VAL A 24 -9.04 18.29 -2.34
CA VAL A 24 -7.90 19.06 -2.88
C VAL A 24 -8.05 19.24 -4.39
N PRO A 25 -8.02 20.46 -4.96
CA PRO A 25 -8.22 20.66 -6.40
C PRO A 25 -7.19 19.92 -7.26
N THR A 26 -7.61 19.30 -8.37
CA THR A 26 -6.72 18.55 -9.28
C THR A 26 -5.51 19.37 -9.74
N ARG A 27 -5.69 20.67 -9.97
CA ARG A 27 -4.60 21.59 -10.37
C ARG A 27 -3.50 21.72 -9.31
N ALA A 28 -3.81 21.50 -8.04
CA ALA A 28 -2.79 21.53 -6.98
C ALA A 28 -1.77 20.40 -7.15
N PHE A 29 -2.18 19.23 -7.67
CA PHE A 29 -1.29 18.11 -7.96
C PHE A 29 -0.37 18.38 -9.16
N ALA A 30 -0.84 19.15 -10.15
CA ALA A 30 -0.03 19.51 -11.31
C ALA A 30 1.15 20.44 -10.96
N VAL A 31 1.01 21.27 -9.92
CA VAL A 31 2.09 22.17 -9.45
C VAL A 31 3.00 21.48 -8.43
N TRP A 32 2.56 20.34 -7.89
CA TRP A 32 3.20 19.70 -6.73
C TRP A 32 4.59 19.13 -7.02
N HIS A 33 4.88 18.73 -8.27
CA HIS A 33 6.23 18.29 -8.67
C HIS A 33 7.28 19.42 -8.66
N HIS A 34 6.87 20.68 -8.51
CA HIS A 34 7.77 21.83 -8.33
C HIS A 34 7.93 22.26 -6.87
N VAL A 35 7.20 21.64 -5.94
CA VAL A 35 7.23 22.01 -4.53
C VAL A 35 8.53 21.50 -3.89
N PRO A 36 9.35 22.36 -3.25
CA PRO A 36 10.60 21.96 -2.64
C PRO A 36 10.43 20.83 -1.62
N ARG A 37 11.44 19.95 -1.54
CA ARG A 37 11.54 18.76 -0.66
C ARG A 37 11.01 18.95 0.77
N PHE A 38 11.07 20.17 1.31
CA PHE A 38 10.66 20.52 2.67
C PHE A 38 9.13 20.51 2.91
N PHE A 39 8.32 20.83 1.91
CA PHE A 39 6.85 20.87 2.07
C PHE A 39 6.20 19.50 1.88
N VAL A 40 6.81 18.65 1.04
CA VAL A 40 6.39 17.26 0.78
C VAL A 40 6.53 16.38 2.03
N THR A 41 7.55 16.62 2.87
CA THR A 41 7.84 15.81 4.07
C THR A 41 6.98 16.14 5.29
N GLN A 42 6.26 17.26 5.29
CA GLN A 42 5.49 17.73 6.45
C GLN A 42 3.97 17.56 6.32
N ALA A 43 3.42 17.42 5.10
CA ALA A 43 2.04 17.88 4.88
C ALA A 43 1.00 16.87 4.37
N SER A 44 1.32 15.64 3.94
CA SER A 44 0.22 14.81 3.42
C SER A 44 0.43 13.28 3.43
N PRO A 45 -0.49 12.51 4.06
CA PRO A 45 -0.58 11.06 3.88
C PRO A 45 -0.98 10.65 2.45
N VAL A 46 -1.36 11.60 1.59
CA VAL A 46 -1.70 11.37 0.18
C VAL A 46 -0.48 11.01 -0.68
N LEU A 47 0.71 11.45 -0.26
CA LEU A 47 1.97 11.23 -0.97
C LEU A 47 2.64 9.91 -0.62
N ALA A 48 2.09 9.17 0.35
CA ALA A 48 2.49 7.79 0.68
C ALA A 48 1.93 6.77 -0.34
N SER A 49 1.31 7.23 -1.43
CA SER A 49 0.78 6.33 -2.45
C SER A 49 1.87 5.75 -3.35
N SER A 50 2.99 6.45 -3.56
CA SER A 50 4.17 5.88 -4.22
C SER A 50 5.04 5.20 -3.18
N GLY A 51 5.23 3.87 -3.29
CA GLY A 51 5.89 2.97 -2.33
C GLY A 51 7.37 3.26 -1.99
N ALA A 52 7.73 4.51 -1.75
CA ALA A 52 9.07 4.98 -1.47
C ALA A 52 9.15 6.29 -0.64
N LEU A 53 8.15 6.73 0.13
CA LEU A 53 8.28 7.89 1.04
C LEU A 53 7.37 7.76 2.27
N VAL A 54 7.86 7.80 3.51
CA VAL A 54 8.43 8.99 4.16
C VAL A 54 9.44 8.61 5.25
N ARG A 55 10.69 9.12 5.20
CA ARG A 55 11.45 9.39 6.44
C ARG A 55 12.61 10.39 6.32
N ARG A 56 12.26 11.67 6.45
CA ARG A 56 12.94 12.56 7.40
C ARG A 56 12.00 13.70 7.72
N MET A 57 11.63 13.77 9.01
CA MET A 57 10.87 14.83 9.66
C MET A 57 9.39 14.92 9.30
N SER A 58 8.56 14.18 10.04
CA SER A 58 7.16 14.53 10.27
C SER A 58 6.93 14.53 11.78
N SER A 59 6.63 15.69 12.33
CA SER A 59 6.36 15.95 13.75
C SER A 59 4.93 15.56 14.14
N ARG A 60 4.53 14.31 13.86
CA ARG A 60 3.30 13.72 14.39
C ARG A 60 3.62 12.34 15.00
N SER A 61 3.42 12.27 16.32
CA SER A 61 3.82 11.23 17.28
C SER A 61 5.25 10.67 17.12
N SER A 62 6.13 11.03 18.05
CA SER A 62 7.48 10.45 18.17
C SER A 62 7.48 8.92 18.31
N SER A 63 6.36 8.29 18.69
CA SER A 63 6.24 6.85 18.85
C SER A 63 6.15 6.09 17.53
N GLN A 64 5.29 6.53 16.60
CA GLN A 64 5.04 5.79 15.35
C GLN A 64 6.28 5.80 14.45
N ALA A 65 6.90 6.98 14.30
CA ALA A 65 8.17 7.11 13.57
C ALA A 65 9.35 6.38 14.23
N ALA A 66 9.25 6.00 15.51
CA ALA A 66 10.24 5.14 16.17
C ALA A 66 9.92 3.66 15.94
N GLU A 67 8.65 3.28 15.99
CA GLU A 67 8.18 1.91 15.77
C GLU A 67 8.46 1.42 14.35
N ASP A 68 8.13 2.17 13.29
CA ASP A 68 8.45 1.68 11.94
C ASP A 68 9.97 1.71 11.67
N ARG A 69 10.77 2.45 12.46
CA ARG A 69 12.25 2.39 12.35
C ARG A 69 12.74 1.09 12.96
N SER A 70 12.17 0.72 14.10
CA SER A 70 12.43 -0.55 14.77
C SER A 70 12.08 -1.73 13.85
N PHE A 71 10.93 -1.68 13.17
CA PHE A 71 10.54 -2.72 12.21
C PHE A 71 11.54 -2.86 11.06
N LEU A 72 11.84 -1.76 10.34
CA LEU A 72 12.75 -1.80 9.19
C LEU A 72 14.16 -2.25 9.59
N ASP A 73 14.66 -1.76 10.72
CA ASP A 73 15.96 -2.14 11.23
C ASP A 73 16.02 -3.64 11.61
N ALA A 74 14.96 -4.17 12.24
CA ALA A 74 14.84 -5.60 12.48
C ALA A 74 14.74 -6.42 11.18
N ASN A 75 13.99 -5.92 10.20
CA ASN A 75 13.86 -6.54 8.88
C ASN A 75 15.20 -6.56 8.14
N TRP A 76 15.96 -5.47 8.13
CA TRP A 76 17.29 -5.42 7.50
C TRP A 76 18.30 -6.34 8.17
N ARG A 77 18.29 -6.42 9.51
CA ARG A 77 19.12 -7.41 10.24
C ARG A 77 18.75 -8.85 9.88
N ARG A 78 17.46 -9.11 9.69
CA ARG A 78 17.00 -10.42 9.20
C ARG A 78 17.52 -10.69 7.79
N VAL A 79 17.41 -9.72 6.88
CA VAL A 79 17.93 -9.84 5.52
C VAL A 79 19.43 -10.12 5.51
N GLU A 80 20.20 -9.41 6.32
CA GLU A 80 21.64 -9.62 6.47
C GLU A 80 21.96 -11.04 6.96
N ARG A 81 21.26 -11.50 7.99
CA ARG A 81 21.46 -12.84 8.57
C ARG A 81 21.08 -13.96 7.61
N ASP A 82 19.92 -13.88 6.97
CA ASP A 82 19.33 -15.00 6.21
C ASP A 82 19.73 -14.99 4.72
N TYR A 83 20.08 -13.81 4.18
CA TYR A 83 20.36 -13.62 2.75
C TYR A 83 21.71 -12.96 2.45
N GLY A 84 22.45 -12.53 3.49
CA GLY A 84 23.83 -12.06 3.34
C GLY A 84 23.99 -10.65 2.76
N VAL A 85 22.91 -9.87 2.64
CA VAL A 85 23.01 -8.46 2.20
C VAL A 85 23.38 -7.58 3.40
N PRO A 86 24.56 -6.93 3.43
CA PRO A 86 24.98 -6.17 4.59
C PRO A 86 23.99 -5.07 4.96
N HIS A 87 23.75 -4.86 6.26
CA HIS A 87 22.81 -3.85 6.74
C HIS A 87 23.19 -2.45 6.24
N ALA A 88 24.48 -2.14 6.22
CA ALA A 88 25.00 -0.86 5.71
C ALA A 88 24.68 -0.62 4.22
N GLU A 89 24.70 -1.68 3.40
CA GLU A 89 24.34 -1.58 1.98
C GLU A 89 22.84 -1.37 1.82
N GLN A 90 22.01 -2.08 2.58
CA GLN A 90 20.55 -1.88 2.58
C GLN A 90 20.18 -0.43 2.99
N ALA A 91 20.84 0.08 4.03
CA ALA A 91 20.65 1.45 4.50
C ALA A 91 21.09 2.49 3.44
N GLU A 92 22.20 2.23 2.75
CA GLU A 92 22.69 3.10 1.67
C GLU A 92 21.76 3.07 0.45
N LEU A 93 21.26 1.90 0.07
CA LEU A 93 20.25 1.75 -0.99
C LEU A 93 18.98 2.53 -0.66
N ALA A 94 18.46 2.41 0.56
CA ALA A 94 17.29 3.17 1.01
C ALA A 94 17.55 4.68 0.96
N ARG A 95 18.75 5.13 1.36
CA ARG A 95 19.16 6.54 1.30
C ARG A 95 19.25 7.04 -0.14
N LEU A 96 19.81 6.24 -1.05
CA LEU A 96 19.95 6.59 -2.47
C LEU A 96 18.59 6.60 -3.17
N ALA A 97 17.71 5.63 -2.89
CA ALA A 97 16.35 5.60 -3.42
C ALA A 97 15.58 6.88 -3.06
N LEU A 98 15.60 7.27 -1.78
CA LEU A 98 14.99 8.53 -1.34
C LEU A 98 15.61 9.75 -2.03
N ARG A 99 16.93 9.78 -2.19
CA ARG A 99 17.61 10.88 -2.86
C ARG A 99 17.17 11.01 -4.31
N PHE A 100 17.24 9.93 -5.09
CA PHE A 100 17.00 9.97 -6.52
C PHE A 100 15.54 10.22 -6.86
N MET A 101 14.59 9.67 -6.12
CA MET A 101 13.17 9.97 -6.34
C MET A 101 12.84 11.46 -6.13
N PHE A 102 13.61 12.21 -5.33
CA PHE A 102 13.48 13.67 -5.24
C PHE A 102 14.42 14.46 -6.17
N GLU A 103 15.37 13.83 -6.84
CA GLU A 103 16.16 14.46 -7.92
C GLU A 103 15.44 14.31 -9.26
N GLU A 104 14.58 13.31 -9.38
CA GLU A 104 13.80 12.99 -10.56
C GLU A 104 12.43 13.68 -10.60
N ASN A 105 11.77 13.57 -11.75
CA ASN A 105 10.44 14.09 -11.97
C ASN A 105 9.39 13.22 -11.24
N THR A 106 8.63 13.82 -10.33
CA THR A 106 7.60 13.15 -9.51
C THR A 106 6.20 13.13 -10.14
N VAL A 107 6.07 13.38 -11.45
CA VAL A 107 4.78 13.29 -12.18
C VAL A 107 4.08 11.95 -11.98
N GLY A 108 4.84 10.85 -11.86
CA GLY A 108 4.29 9.52 -11.53
C GLY A 108 3.54 9.51 -10.21
N ALA A 109 4.15 10.03 -9.14
CA ALA A 109 3.53 10.14 -7.82
C ALA A 109 2.28 11.02 -7.81
N ASN A 110 2.26 12.10 -8.61
CA ASN A 110 1.06 12.92 -8.76
C ASN A 110 -0.07 12.16 -9.46
N SER A 111 0.27 11.37 -10.48
CA SER A 111 -0.71 10.57 -11.22
C SER A 111 -1.33 9.49 -10.34
N GLU A 112 -0.51 8.84 -9.52
CA GLU A 112 -0.93 7.86 -8.53
C GLU A 112 -1.79 8.49 -7.43
N ALA A 113 -1.39 9.63 -6.87
CA ALA A 113 -2.20 10.35 -5.90
C ALA A 113 -3.58 10.73 -6.45
N LEU A 114 -3.66 11.17 -7.71
CA LEU A 114 -4.94 11.43 -8.38
C LEU A 114 -5.77 10.16 -8.53
N GLN A 115 -5.15 9.04 -8.91
CA GLN A 115 -5.81 7.75 -9.02
C GLN A 115 -6.34 7.24 -7.67
N CYS A 116 -5.54 7.33 -6.59
CA CYS A 116 -5.91 6.99 -5.22
C CYS A 116 -6.97 7.93 -4.61
N LEU A 117 -7.11 9.15 -5.13
CA LEU A 117 -8.14 10.09 -4.68
C LEU A 117 -9.39 10.08 -5.55
N ARG A 118 -9.44 9.23 -6.58
CA ARG A 118 -10.53 9.18 -7.56
C ARG A 118 -10.72 10.49 -8.32
N LYS A 119 -9.61 11.10 -8.76
CA LYS A 119 -9.61 12.39 -9.46
C LYS A 119 -9.06 12.28 -10.88
N GLY A 120 -9.68 13.03 -11.79
CA GLY A 120 -9.27 13.11 -13.19
C GLY A 120 -9.65 11.90 -14.04
N ASP A 121 -9.17 11.91 -15.28
CA ASP A 121 -9.59 10.96 -16.34
C ASP A 121 -9.10 9.52 -16.10
N GLY A 122 -8.11 9.33 -15.20
CA GLY A 122 -7.57 8.03 -14.77
C GLY A 122 -8.06 7.55 -13.40
N SER A 123 -9.12 8.16 -12.85
CA SER A 123 -9.62 7.86 -11.49
C SER A 123 -10.26 6.47 -11.33
N SER A 124 -10.61 5.82 -12.44
CA SER A 124 -11.22 4.50 -12.43
C SER A 124 -10.18 3.41 -12.22
N TRP A 125 -10.47 2.49 -11.31
CA TRP A 125 -9.72 1.24 -11.11
C TRP A 125 -10.41 0.08 -11.85
N GLY A 126 -11.21 0.39 -12.88
CA GLY A 126 -12.03 -0.59 -13.59
C GLY A 126 -13.02 -1.28 -12.66
N VAL A 127 -13.15 -2.60 -12.81
CA VAL A 127 -14.06 -3.43 -11.97
C VAL A 127 -13.64 -3.39 -10.50
N CYS A 128 -12.33 -3.27 -10.21
CA CYS A 128 -11.80 -3.13 -8.84
C CYS A 128 -12.19 -1.81 -8.17
N SER A 129 -12.88 -0.90 -8.89
CA SER A 129 -13.47 0.27 -8.23
C SER A 129 -14.56 -0.09 -7.23
N ASP A 130 -15.16 -1.27 -7.39
CA ASP A 130 -16.07 -1.90 -6.43
C ASP A 130 -15.63 -3.34 -6.22
N TYR A 131 -14.89 -3.60 -5.13
CA TYR A 131 -14.41 -4.95 -4.84
C TYR A 131 -15.54 -5.95 -4.67
N ALA A 132 -16.71 -5.55 -4.14
CA ALA A 132 -17.84 -6.46 -4.03
C ALA A 132 -18.27 -6.97 -5.41
N ARG A 133 -18.34 -6.08 -6.40
CA ARG A 133 -18.65 -6.47 -7.79
C ARG A 133 -17.51 -7.24 -8.44
N CYS A 134 -16.27 -6.83 -8.21
CA CYS A 134 -15.08 -7.45 -8.78
C CYS A 134 -14.95 -8.92 -8.37
N VAL A 135 -15.04 -9.19 -7.07
CA VAL A 135 -14.90 -10.55 -6.53
C VAL A 135 -16.04 -11.44 -7.01
N GLN A 136 -17.28 -10.94 -7.03
CA GLN A 136 -18.42 -11.70 -7.56
C GLN A 136 -18.24 -12.07 -9.04
N THR A 137 -17.72 -11.15 -9.84
CA THR A 137 -17.44 -11.40 -11.26
C THR A 137 -16.34 -12.45 -11.44
N LEU A 138 -15.28 -12.38 -10.63
CA LEU A 138 -14.21 -13.37 -10.61
C LEU A 138 -14.75 -14.76 -10.22
N ALA A 139 -15.50 -14.84 -9.12
CA ALA A 139 -16.06 -16.10 -8.63
C ALA A 139 -17.03 -16.74 -9.62
N ALA A 140 -17.89 -15.95 -10.27
CA ALA A 140 -18.81 -16.45 -11.29
C ALA A 140 -18.05 -17.03 -12.49
N ARG A 141 -16.97 -16.36 -12.92
CA ARG A 141 -16.10 -16.84 -13.99
C ARG A 141 -15.43 -18.17 -13.61
N GLU A 142 -14.78 -18.24 -12.44
CA GLU A 142 -14.12 -19.47 -11.99
C GLU A 142 -15.12 -20.63 -11.90
N ARG A 143 -16.30 -20.40 -11.32
CA ARG A 143 -17.38 -21.40 -11.29
C ARG A 143 -17.80 -21.87 -12.67
N SER A 144 -17.97 -20.96 -13.63
CA SER A 144 -18.38 -21.32 -15.01
C SER A 144 -17.34 -22.18 -15.73
N MET A 145 -16.07 -22.05 -15.34
CA MET A 145 -14.96 -22.84 -15.87
C MET A 145 -14.70 -24.12 -15.06
N GLY A 146 -15.48 -24.39 -14.01
CA GLY A 146 -15.23 -25.48 -13.06
C GLY A 146 -13.95 -25.29 -12.22
N GLY A 147 -13.42 -24.07 -12.19
CA GLY A 147 -12.17 -23.70 -11.52
C GLY A 147 -12.36 -23.20 -10.09
N ARG A 148 -11.23 -23.06 -9.40
CA ARG A 148 -11.10 -22.39 -8.11
C ARG A 148 -9.85 -21.53 -8.13
N VAL A 149 -9.86 -20.42 -7.39
CA VAL A 149 -8.69 -19.55 -7.26
C VAL A 149 -8.35 -19.35 -5.79
N SER A 150 -7.07 -19.51 -5.46
CA SER A 150 -6.56 -19.13 -4.14
C SER A 150 -6.10 -17.67 -4.16
N VAL A 151 -6.47 -16.91 -3.13
CA VAL A 151 -6.19 -15.49 -2.99
C VAL A 151 -5.58 -15.27 -1.61
N ARG A 152 -4.35 -14.75 -1.59
CA ARG A 152 -3.68 -14.32 -0.36
C ARG A 152 -3.56 -12.82 -0.33
N THR A 153 -3.83 -12.23 0.82
CA THR A 153 -3.75 -10.78 1.02
C THR A 153 -2.97 -10.45 2.27
N TYR A 154 -2.01 -9.53 2.15
CA TYR A 154 -1.26 -9.00 3.27
C TYR A 154 -1.69 -7.56 3.53
N PHE A 155 -2.02 -7.26 4.79
CA PHE A 155 -2.35 -5.93 5.27
C PHE A 155 -1.30 -5.44 6.25
N ALA A 156 -1.14 -4.13 6.32
CA ALA A 156 -0.29 -3.49 7.30
C ALA A 156 -1.10 -3.16 8.55
N ALA A 157 -0.56 -3.43 9.75
CA ALA A 157 -1.24 -3.13 11.01
C ALA A 157 -1.53 -1.63 11.18
N LYS A 158 -0.71 -0.75 10.58
CA LYS A 158 -0.80 0.72 10.68
C LYS A 158 -0.97 1.39 9.33
N ASP A 159 -1.85 0.85 8.49
CA ASP A 159 -2.17 1.44 7.18
C ASP A 159 -2.94 2.77 7.32
N ALA A 160 -2.29 3.89 7.03
CA ALA A 160 -2.91 5.21 7.09
C ALA A 160 -3.77 5.58 5.85
N MET A 161 -3.71 4.79 4.77
CA MET A 161 -4.44 5.03 3.53
C MET A 161 -5.75 4.24 3.49
N VAL A 162 -5.71 2.99 3.93
CA VAL A 162 -6.81 2.04 3.91
C VAL A 162 -7.42 1.87 5.31
N GLY A 163 -6.59 1.80 6.34
CA GLY A 163 -7.02 1.59 7.72
C GLY A 163 -7.78 0.27 7.94
N SER A 164 -8.09 0.00 9.21
CA SER A 164 -8.76 -1.24 9.61
C SER A 164 -10.15 -1.43 9.01
N ARG A 165 -10.88 -0.33 8.77
CA ARG A 165 -12.20 -0.37 8.12
C ARG A 165 -12.10 -0.73 6.65
N GLY A 166 -11.09 -0.23 5.93
CA GLY A 166 -10.85 -0.60 4.55
C GLY A 166 -10.44 -2.05 4.41
N GLN A 167 -9.53 -2.52 5.28
CA GLN A 167 -9.19 -3.94 5.38
C GLN A 167 -10.43 -4.80 5.60
N LYS A 168 -11.26 -4.47 6.60
CA LYS A 168 -12.48 -5.23 6.90
C LYS A 168 -13.42 -5.29 5.70
N TYR A 169 -13.64 -4.15 5.02
CA TYR A 169 -14.47 -4.11 3.81
C TYR A 169 -13.92 -5.02 2.70
N PHE A 170 -12.60 -5.01 2.49
CA PHE A 170 -11.96 -5.86 1.50
C PHE A 170 -12.18 -7.34 1.86
N GLU A 171 -11.84 -7.74 3.09
CA GLU A 171 -12.04 -9.12 3.59
C GLU A 171 -13.50 -9.58 3.43
N GLU A 172 -14.46 -8.75 3.82
CA GLU A 172 -15.90 -9.02 3.65
C GLU A 172 -16.28 -9.25 2.18
N CYS A 173 -15.68 -8.53 1.23
CA CYS A 173 -15.93 -8.76 -0.20
C CYS A 173 -15.44 -10.13 -0.66
N TRP A 174 -14.27 -10.56 -0.18
CA TRP A 174 -13.65 -11.84 -0.54
C TRP A 174 -14.23 -13.05 0.21
N GLN A 175 -15.01 -12.82 1.26
CA GLN A 175 -15.72 -13.85 2.03
C GLN A 175 -17.23 -13.79 1.85
N ALA A 176 -17.73 -12.94 0.94
CA ALA A 176 -19.16 -12.76 0.71
C ALA A 176 -19.84 -14.02 0.15
N PRO A 177 -21.15 -14.24 0.40
CA PRO A 177 -21.90 -15.31 -0.25
C PRO A 177 -21.80 -15.24 -1.78
N GLY A 178 -21.71 -16.39 -2.45
CA GLY A 178 -21.57 -16.48 -3.92
C GLY A 178 -20.13 -16.45 -4.43
N VAL A 179 -19.13 -16.41 -3.53
CA VAL A 179 -17.70 -16.42 -3.88
C VAL A 179 -16.99 -17.74 -3.52
N GLU A 180 -17.73 -18.83 -3.36
CA GLU A 180 -17.24 -20.12 -2.81
C GLU A 180 -16.17 -20.83 -3.67
N ALA A 181 -15.99 -20.39 -4.92
CA ALA A 181 -14.89 -20.82 -5.79
C ALA A 181 -13.56 -20.13 -5.47
N ILE A 182 -13.56 -19.17 -4.54
CA ILE A 182 -12.38 -18.44 -4.10
C ILE A 182 -11.98 -18.96 -2.72
N ASP A 183 -10.75 -19.44 -2.60
CA ASP A 183 -10.11 -19.75 -1.33
C ASP A 183 -9.33 -18.51 -0.87
N TYR A 184 -9.83 -17.80 0.14
CA TYR A 184 -9.30 -16.50 0.57
C TYR A 184 -8.63 -16.58 1.94
N VAL A 185 -7.40 -16.09 2.00
CA VAL A 185 -6.61 -15.95 3.23
C VAL A 185 -6.09 -14.52 3.34
N SER A 186 -6.23 -13.91 4.52
CA SER A 186 -5.60 -12.63 4.84
C SER A 186 -4.67 -12.73 6.05
N THR A 187 -3.58 -11.97 6.00
CA THR A 187 -2.59 -11.84 7.07
C THR A 187 -2.37 -10.36 7.35
N THR A 188 -2.41 -9.95 8.62
CA THR A 188 -2.02 -8.60 9.03
C THR A 188 -0.61 -8.65 9.61
N VAL A 189 0.28 -7.78 9.15
CA VAL A 189 1.69 -7.77 9.57
C VAL A 189 1.93 -6.65 10.57
N ASP A 190 2.27 -7.03 11.78
CA ASP A 190 2.56 -6.09 12.87
C ASP A 190 3.80 -5.25 12.58
N GLY A 191 3.81 -4.02 13.11
CA GLY A 191 4.93 -3.09 12.97
C GLY A 191 5.08 -2.47 11.57
N THR A 192 4.22 -2.82 10.62
CA THR A 192 4.22 -2.26 9.26
C THR A 192 3.12 -1.22 9.04
N ASP A 193 3.38 -0.33 8.10
CA ASP A 193 2.45 0.59 7.44
C ASP A 193 2.32 0.23 5.95
N HIS A 194 1.57 1.04 5.20
CA HIS A 194 1.27 0.81 3.77
C HIS A 194 2.55 0.58 2.93
N ASP A 195 3.61 1.34 3.20
CA ASP A 195 4.85 1.37 2.42
C ASP A 195 5.91 0.38 2.93
N THR A 196 5.94 0.10 4.24
CA THR A 196 6.92 -0.81 4.84
C THR A 196 6.50 -2.27 4.73
N LEU A 197 5.21 -2.55 4.53
CA LEU A 197 4.72 -3.90 4.32
C LEU A 197 5.39 -4.58 3.11
N VAL A 198 5.56 -3.86 2.00
CA VAL A 198 6.22 -4.42 0.79
C VAL A 198 7.71 -4.70 1.01
N GLN A 199 8.31 -4.16 2.08
CA GLN A 199 9.71 -4.42 2.43
C GLN A 199 9.86 -5.61 3.40
N ALA A 200 8.76 -6.13 3.95
CA ALA A 200 8.78 -7.20 4.92
C ALA A 200 9.26 -8.52 4.28
N VAL A 201 10.50 -8.93 4.56
CA VAL A 201 11.09 -10.13 3.96
C VAL A 201 10.30 -11.39 4.30
N GLY A 202 9.71 -11.44 5.50
CA GLY A 202 8.84 -12.54 5.92
C GLY A 202 7.58 -12.70 5.08
N VAL A 203 7.02 -11.61 4.55
CA VAL A 203 5.88 -11.66 3.62
C VAL A 203 6.32 -12.30 2.30
N TRP A 204 7.49 -11.90 1.77
CA TRP A 204 8.04 -12.47 0.55
C TRP A 204 8.42 -13.94 0.69
N GLU A 205 9.01 -14.35 1.82
CA GLU A 205 9.27 -15.75 2.13
C GLU A 205 7.99 -16.60 2.08
N GLU A 206 6.91 -16.12 2.70
CA GLU A 206 5.64 -16.84 2.72
C GLU A 206 5.03 -16.92 1.31
N ILE A 207 5.06 -15.82 0.56
CA ILE A 207 4.61 -15.76 -0.83
C ILE A 207 5.37 -16.80 -1.66
N PHE A 208 6.70 -16.77 -1.66
CA PHE A 208 7.51 -17.67 -2.49
C PHE A 208 7.38 -19.13 -2.05
N SER A 209 7.22 -19.39 -0.76
CA SER A 209 6.97 -20.74 -0.24
C SER A 209 5.59 -21.29 -0.65
N SER A 210 4.62 -20.41 -0.97
CA SER A 210 3.27 -20.80 -1.39
C SER A 210 3.11 -21.11 -2.88
N ILE A 211 4.15 -20.91 -3.69
CA ILE A 211 4.14 -21.07 -5.16
C ILE A 211 4.71 -22.43 -5.60
N GLN A 212 5.15 -23.27 -4.67
CA GLN A 212 5.60 -24.65 -4.93
C GLN A 212 4.43 -25.63 -5.09
#